data_AF-A0A0F8LWY6-F1
#
_entry.id   AF-A0A0F8LWY6-F1
#
_cell.length_a   1.000
_cell.length_b   1.000
_cell.length_c   1.000
_cell.angle_alpha   90.00
_cell.angle_beta   90.00
_cell.angle_gamma   90.00
#
_symmetry.space_group_name_H-M   'P 1'
#
loop_
_entity.id
_entity.type
_entity.pdbx_description
1 polymer ?
#
loop_
_entity_poly.entity_id
_entity_poly.type
_entity_poly.pdbx_seq_one_letter_code
_entity_poly.pdbx_strand_id
1 'polypeptide(L)'
;MIKSAHPHKRLKEHLFITVSFSVLILALLTILPAAAAVDSWEISPENPTLGDTLRIKGSASPEEEVEIQVSFEKDVQASGGEYEYILEDVKIPDGFNNRFTVQASDARNLNVRVKMLIWITKSSDASGNVATVTQSSVPPGTYQIKMDGDAKNGDSTVNLKITAVQRIKADSGGDFSYSYNTKAVPPGDFKVSVGGTTRKVTLKGKTLAITPAHPLEEIETVTEKNSSEIREKMENNTEAVLNSDQDSENVEHEEVHKSQPVKPQPVEKSGLPVDTVYMLGGMVAALLILILYSKRK
;
A
#
# COMPACT_ATOMS: atom_id res chain seq x y z
N MET A 1 -81.37 -1.01 -15.72
CA MET A 1 -80.76 -0.99 -17.06
C MET A 1 -79.27 -0.72 -16.89
N ILE A 2 -78.43 -1.75 -17.03
CA ILE A 2 -76.98 -1.69 -16.80
C ILE A 2 -76.32 -1.10 -18.04
N LYS A 3 -75.50 -0.05 -17.89
CA LYS A 3 -74.60 0.42 -18.95
C LYS A 3 -73.15 0.24 -18.49
N SER A 4 -72.57 -0.86 -18.95
CA SER A 4 -71.15 -1.17 -18.88
C SER A 4 -70.37 -0.29 -19.87
N ALA A 5 -69.43 0.50 -19.36
CA ALA A 5 -68.32 1.10 -20.08
C ALA A 5 -67.26 1.40 -18.99
N HIS A 6 -65.99 1.01 -19.04
CA HIS A 6 -65.16 0.55 -20.14
C HIS A 6 -63.91 -0.11 -19.50
N PRO A 7 -63.88 -1.44 -19.24
CA PRO A 7 -62.73 -2.11 -18.61
C PRO A 7 -61.48 -2.11 -19.50
N HIS A 8 -61.66 -1.85 -20.80
CA HIS A 8 -60.63 -1.96 -21.83
C HIS A 8 -59.54 -0.86 -21.77
N LYS A 9 -59.82 0.31 -21.17
CA LYS A 9 -58.86 1.43 -21.10
C LYS A 9 -57.81 1.23 -20.00
N ARG A 10 -58.24 0.80 -18.80
CA ARG A 10 -57.32 0.54 -17.67
C ARG A 10 -56.37 -0.63 -17.92
N LEU A 11 -56.84 -1.68 -18.62
CA LEU A 11 -55.97 -2.82 -18.97
C LEU A 11 -54.84 -2.43 -19.94
N LYS A 12 -55.11 -1.51 -20.88
CA LYS A 12 -54.11 -0.97 -21.81
C LYS A 12 -53.06 -0.11 -21.11
N GLU A 13 -53.47 0.70 -20.12
CA GLU A 13 -52.58 1.53 -19.32
C GLU A 13 -51.66 0.67 -18.44
N HIS A 14 -52.19 -0.36 -17.76
CA HIS A 14 -51.37 -1.30 -16.99
C HIS A 14 -50.42 -2.10 -17.87
N LEU A 15 -50.87 -2.57 -19.05
CA LEU A 15 -50.00 -3.27 -20.00
C LEU A 15 -48.89 -2.34 -20.54
N PHE A 16 -49.19 -1.09 -20.84
CA PHE A 16 -48.21 -0.10 -21.29
C PHE A 16 -47.18 0.21 -20.20
N ILE A 17 -47.62 0.36 -18.94
CA ILE A 17 -46.71 0.56 -17.80
C ILE A 17 -45.81 -0.66 -17.60
N THR A 18 -46.36 -1.89 -17.60
CA THR A 18 -45.57 -3.11 -17.47
C THR A 18 -44.56 -3.25 -18.61
N VAL A 19 -44.96 -3.02 -19.86
CA VAL A 19 -44.05 -3.06 -21.01
C VAL A 19 -42.97 -1.98 -20.89
N SER A 20 -43.31 -0.75 -20.51
CA SER A 20 -42.34 0.33 -20.33
C SER A 20 -41.34 0.02 -19.21
N PHE A 21 -41.80 -0.59 -18.11
CA PHE A 21 -40.96 -0.99 -16.99
C PHE A 21 -40.05 -2.16 -17.36
N SER A 22 -40.55 -3.13 -18.13
CA SER A 22 -39.75 -4.21 -18.69
C SER A 22 -38.68 -3.71 -19.66
N VAL A 23 -39.00 -2.74 -20.53
CA VAL A 23 -38.03 -2.11 -21.44
C VAL A 23 -36.97 -1.32 -20.67
N LEU A 24 -37.36 -0.59 -19.62
CA LEU A 24 -36.44 0.15 -18.76
C LEU A 24 -35.48 -0.80 -18.01
N ILE A 25 -36.00 -1.89 -17.45
CA ILE A 25 -35.19 -2.93 -16.79
C ILE A 25 -34.22 -3.57 -17.80
N LEU A 26 -34.70 -3.88 -19.02
CA LEU A 26 -33.85 -4.45 -20.07
C LEU A 26 -32.75 -3.48 -20.50
N ALA A 27 -33.04 -2.16 -20.59
CA ALA A 27 -32.05 -1.14 -20.88
C ALA A 27 -31.01 -1.01 -19.75
N LEU A 28 -31.43 -1.05 -18.49
CA LEU A 28 -30.55 -1.05 -17.32
C LEU A 28 -29.65 -2.29 -17.24
N LEU A 29 -30.13 -3.46 -17.71
CA LEU A 29 -29.36 -4.71 -17.77
C LEU A 29 -28.24 -4.70 -18.83
N THR A 30 -28.25 -3.76 -19.78
CA THR A 30 -27.18 -3.66 -20.81
C THR A 30 -25.95 -2.89 -20.35
N ILE A 31 -25.99 -2.22 -19.20
CA ILE A 31 -24.84 -1.51 -18.62
C ILE A 31 -24.05 -2.49 -17.74
N LEU A 32 -23.54 -3.55 -18.34
CA LEU A 32 -22.49 -4.34 -17.69
C LEU A 32 -21.21 -3.49 -17.74
N PRO A 33 -20.50 -3.29 -16.61
CA PRO A 33 -19.17 -2.70 -16.66
C PRO A 33 -18.30 -3.61 -17.51
N ALA A 34 -17.90 -3.13 -18.69
CA ALA A 34 -16.91 -3.82 -19.50
C ALA A 34 -15.63 -3.89 -18.66
N ALA A 35 -15.20 -5.10 -18.32
CA ALA A 35 -13.86 -5.30 -17.82
C ALA A 35 -12.91 -4.82 -18.91
N ALA A 36 -11.98 -3.95 -18.56
CA ALA A 36 -11.03 -3.42 -19.53
C ALA A 36 -10.30 -4.57 -20.21
N ALA A 37 -10.40 -4.65 -21.53
CA ALA A 37 -9.82 -5.74 -22.31
C ALA A 37 -8.33 -5.45 -22.50
N VAL A 38 -7.53 -5.80 -21.49
CA VAL A 38 -6.06 -5.81 -21.67
C VAL A 38 -5.72 -6.99 -22.56
N ASP A 39 -5.24 -6.70 -23.77
CA ASP A 39 -4.92 -7.72 -24.78
C ASP A 39 -3.80 -8.66 -24.30
N SER A 40 -2.71 -8.07 -23.77
CA SER A 40 -1.62 -8.80 -23.11
C SER A 40 -0.77 -7.86 -22.26
N TRP A 41 -0.08 -8.42 -21.26
CA TRP A 41 0.89 -7.68 -20.46
C TRP A 41 2.11 -8.53 -20.10
N GLU A 42 3.23 -7.86 -19.85
CA GLU A 42 4.51 -8.42 -19.44
C GLU A 42 5.01 -7.75 -18.15
N ILE A 43 5.85 -8.48 -17.40
CA ILE A 43 6.54 -7.95 -16.22
C ILE A 43 8.03 -8.24 -16.32
N SER A 44 8.84 -7.23 -16.02
CA SER A 44 10.30 -7.34 -16.04
C SER A 44 10.91 -6.76 -14.74
N PRO A 45 11.97 -7.36 -14.18
CA PRO A 45 12.49 -8.68 -14.54
C PRO A 45 11.51 -9.81 -14.19
N GLU A 46 11.59 -10.93 -14.91
CA GLU A 46 10.74 -12.11 -14.67
C GLU A 46 11.01 -12.75 -13.30
N ASN A 47 12.26 -12.66 -12.84
CA ASN A 47 12.74 -13.20 -11.57
C ASN A 47 13.26 -12.08 -10.66
N PRO A 48 12.39 -11.23 -10.09
CA PRO A 48 12.80 -10.06 -9.34
C PRO A 48 13.42 -10.41 -7.98
N THR A 49 14.39 -9.59 -7.58
CA THR A 49 15.03 -9.58 -6.28
C THR A 49 14.71 -8.29 -5.54
N LEU A 50 14.72 -8.34 -4.21
CA LEU A 50 14.40 -7.20 -3.36
C LEU A 50 15.29 -5.99 -3.69
N GLY A 51 14.66 -4.88 -4.06
CA GLY A 51 15.32 -3.64 -4.47
C GLY A 51 15.26 -3.39 -5.99
N ASP A 52 14.92 -4.42 -6.78
CA ASP A 52 14.68 -4.26 -8.21
C ASP A 52 13.49 -3.33 -8.47
N THR A 53 13.53 -2.65 -9.61
CA THR A 53 12.39 -1.91 -10.13
C THR A 53 11.60 -2.80 -11.09
N LEU A 54 10.44 -3.25 -10.64
CA LEU A 54 9.49 -3.97 -11.46
C LEU A 54 8.90 -3.02 -12.49
N ARG A 55 8.80 -3.47 -13.74
CA ARG A 55 8.11 -2.76 -14.79
C ARG A 55 7.04 -3.66 -15.40
N ILE A 56 5.81 -3.17 -15.40
CA ILE A 56 4.68 -3.77 -16.11
C ILE A 56 4.47 -2.98 -17.39
N LYS A 57 4.24 -3.68 -18.50
CA LYS A 57 3.84 -3.09 -19.78
C LYS A 57 2.72 -3.92 -20.39
N GLY A 58 1.89 -3.27 -21.18
CA GLY A 58 0.88 -3.94 -21.99
C GLY A 58 0.18 -2.93 -22.89
N SER A 59 -0.84 -3.42 -23.56
CA SER A 59 -1.70 -2.61 -24.42
C SER A 59 -3.18 -2.85 -24.06
N ALA A 60 -3.97 -1.80 -24.25
CA ALA A 60 -5.40 -1.73 -24.04
C ALA A 60 -6.00 -0.81 -25.13
N SER A 61 -7.29 -0.53 -25.09
CA SER A 61 -7.87 0.46 -25.99
C SER A 61 -7.25 1.84 -25.73
N PRO A 62 -7.11 2.70 -26.76
CA PRO A 62 -6.65 4.06 -26.58
C PRO A 62 -7.43 4.76 -25.47
N GLU A 63 -6.70 5.44 -24.57
CA GLU A 63 -7.26 6.17 -23.45
C GLU A 63 -8.03 5.34 -22.39
N GLU A 64 -7.97 4.02 -22.45
CA GLU A 64 -8.67 3.14 -21.51
C GLU A 64 -8.05 3.18 -20.11
N GLU A 65 -8.90 3.09 -19.07
CA GLU A 65 -8.45 2.93 -17.70
C GLU A 65 -8.13 1.46 -17.41
N VAL A 66 -6.87 1.19 -17.09
CA VAL A 66 -6.39 -0.14 -16.71
C VAL A 66 -6.25 -0.21 -15.20
N GLU A 67 -6.97 -1.14 -14.57
CA GLU A 67 -6.84 -1.43 -13.14
C GLU A 67 -5.69 -2.42 -12.91
N ILE A 68 -4.75 -2.03 -12.03
CA ILE A 68 -3.65 -2.85 -11.53
C ILE A 68 -3.94 -3.13 -10.06
N GLN A 69 -4.04 -4.40 -9.70
CA GLN A 69 -4.19 -4.87 -8.33
C GLN A 69 -2.99 -5.74 -7.94
N VAL A 70 -2.42 -5.47 -6.77
CA VAL A 70 -1.37 -6.28 -6.18
C VAL A 70 -1.81 -6.72 -4.79
N SER A 71 -1.64 -8.00 -4.47
CA SER A 71 -1.87 -8.50 -3.12
C SER A 71 -0.81 -9.49 -2.67
N PHE A 72 -0.46 -9.45 -1.39
CA PHE A 72 0.36 -10.45 -0.73
C PHE A 72 -0.23 -10.77 0.65
N GLU A 73 0.19 -11.90 1.19
CA GLU A 73 -0.20 -12.38 2.51
C GLU A 73 1.03 -12.46 3.41
N LYS A 74 0.83 -12.18 4.70
CA LYS A 74 1.87 -12.21 5.72
C LYS A 74 1.32 -12.78 7.00
N ASP A 75 1.91 -13.88 7.45
CA ASP A 75 1.66 -14.41 8.79
C ASP A 75 2.46 -13.62 9.83
N VAL A 76 1.76 -13.18 10.88
CA VAL A 76 2.29 -12.37 11.98
C VAL A 76 1.97 -13.10 13.28
N GLN A 77 3.01 -13.41 14.06
CA GLN A 77 2.81 -14.01 15.38
C GLN A 77 2.34 -12.95 16.37
N ALA A 78 1.30 -13.26 17.14
CA ALA A 78 0.91 -12.42 18.25
C ALA A 78 1.79 -12.71 19.48
N SER A 79 2.01 -11.68 20.29
CA SER A 79 2.71 -11.78 21.56
C SER A 79 1.88 -11.09 22.64
N GLY A 80 1.49 -11.84 23.68
CA GLY A 80 0.63 -11.29 24.73
C GLY A 80 -0.79 -10.94 24.23
N GLY A 81 -1.22 -11.57 23.13
CA GLY A 81 -2.52 -11.30 22.51
C GLY A 81 -2.53 -10.22 21.42
N GLU A 82 -1.44 -9.47 21.23
CA GLU A 82 -1.35 -8.40 20.24
C GLU A 82 -0.46 -8.79 19.07
N TYR A 83 -0.83 -8.39 17.86
CA TYR A 83 -0.01 -8.55 16.65
C TYR A 83 0.37 -7.19 16.08
N GLU A 84 1.55 -7.13 15.44
CA GLU A 84 2.06 -5.92 14.81
C GLU A 84 2.86 -6.25 13.55
N TYR A 85 2.63 -5.49 12.48
CA TYR A 85 3.42 -5.53 11.27
C TYR A 85 3.63 -4.13 10.70
N ILE A 86 4.88 -3.79 10.37
CA ILE A 86 5.26 -2.47 9.87
C ILE A 86 5.87 -2.61 8.47
N LEU A 87 5.42 -1.75 7.57
CA LEU A 87 6.04 -1.48 6.28
C LEU A 87 6.60 -0.06 6.30
N GLU A 88 7.87 0.08 5.95
CA GLU A 88 8.57 1.37 5.90
C GLU A 88 8.79 1.80 4.45
N ASP A 89 8.84 3.12 4.23
CA ASP A 89 9.14 3.73 2.94
C ASP A 89 8.25 3.27 1.77
N VAL A 90 7.00 2.89 2.04
CA VAL A 90 6.05 2.46 1.00
C VAL A 90 5.68 3.65 0.13
N LYS A 91 6.12 3.62 -1.14
CA LYS A 91 5.84 4.68 -2.10
C LYS A 91 4.55 4.39 -2.86
N ILE A 92 3.53 5.21 -2.66
CA ILE A 92 2.31 5.20 -3.47
C ILE A 92 2.57 6.13 -4.67
N PRO A 93 2.56 5.60 -5.91
CA PRO A 93 2.82 6.41 -7.09
C PRO A 93 1.62 7.30 -7.46
N ASP A 94 1.91 8.27 -8.32
CA ASP A 94 0.88 9.09 -8.96
C ASP A 94 -0.05 8.20 -9.79
N GLY A 95 -1.32 8.57 -9.81
CA GLY A 95 -2.40 7.83 -10.44
C GLY A 95 -3.74 8.25 -9.84
N PHE A 96 -4.81 7.59 -10.25
CA PHE A 96 -6.15 7.91 -9.76
C PHE A 96 -6.79 6.69 -9.10
N ASN A 97 -7.69 6.97 -8.16
CA ASN A 97 -8.45 5.95 -7.44
C ASN A 97 -7.60 4.89 -6.74
N ASN A 98 -6.40 5.29 -6.26
CA ASN A 98 -5.56 4.45 -5.41
C ASN A 98 -6.37 3.95 -4.21
N ARG A 99 -6.39 2.64 -3.99
CA ARG A 99 -7.12 2.00 -2.89
C ARG A 99 -6.21 1.02 -2.18
N PHE A 100 -6.21 1.10 -0.86
CA PHE A 100 -5.45 0.22 0.02
C PHE A 100 -6.43 -0.52 0.92
N THR A 101 -6.29 -1.83 1.01
CA THR A 101 -7.11 -2.70 1.85
C THR A 101 -6.23 -3.65 2.62
N VAL A 102 -6.50 -3.79 3.91
CA VAL A 102 -5.88 -4.79 4.78
C VAL A 102 -6.99 -5.63 5.38
N GLN A 103 -6.82 -6.93 5.32
CA GLN A 103 -7.66 -7.90 6.01
C GLN A 103 -6.80 -8.65 7.01
N ALA A 104 -7.28 -8.80 8.24
CA ALA A 104 -6.65 -9.60 9.28
C ALA A 104 -7.56 -10.78 9.61
N SER A 105 -7.12 -11.98 9.26
CA SER A 105 -7.81 -13.23 9.62
C SER A 105 -7.29 -13.73 10.97
N ASP A 106 -8.17 -14.31 11.78
CA ASP A 106 -7.90 -14.75 13.14
C ASP A 106 -7.55 -13.59 14.11
N ALA A 107 -8.12 -12.42 13.84
CA ALA A 107 -8.01 -11.23 14.68
C ALA A 107 -9.38 -10.83 15.26
N ARG A 108 -9.37 -10.10 16.39
CA ARG A 108 -10.56 -9.46 16.99
C ARG A 108 -10.82 -8.09 16.39
N ASN A 109 -9.75 -7.37 16.07
CA ASN A 109 -9.79 -6.05 15.46
C ASN A 109 -8.55 -5.84 14.59
N LEU A 110 -8.56 -4.77 13.81
CA LEU A 110 -7.46 -4.33 12.98
C LEU A 110 -7.40 -2.80 13.01
N ASN A 111 -6.22 -2.27 13.35
CA ASN A 111 -5.82 -0.90 13.19
C ASN A 111 -4.84 -0.79 12.02
N VAL A 112 -5.12 0.11 11.08
CA VAL A 112 -4.17 0.51 10.04
C VAL A 112 -3.80 1.96 10.31
N ARG A 113 -2.54 2.17 10.71
CA ARG A 113 -1.95 3.46 11.01
C ARG A 113 -0.98 3.84 9.91
N VAL A 114 -1.11 5.04 9.36
CA VAL A 114 -0.23 5.53 8.30
C VAL A 114 0.41 6.84 8.71
N LYS A 115 1.66 7.05 8.29
CA LYS A 115 2.42 8.27 8.55
C LYS A 115 3.09 8.75 7.27
N MET A 116 2.76 9.98 6.87
CA MET A 116 3.59 10.78 5.95
C MET A 116 4.30 11.89 6.73
N LEU A 117 3.51 12.73 7.41
CA LEU A 117 3.97 13.80 8.30
C LEU A 117 3.40 13.59 9.72
N ILE A 118 2.10 13.28 9.78
CA ILE A 118 1.36 12.96 11.00
C ILE A 118 0.78 11.56 10.91
N TRP A 119 0.52 10.94 12.07
CA TRP A 119 -0.16 9.65 12.15
C TRP A 119 -1.66 9.79 11.89
N ILE A 120 -2.20 8.95 11.02
CA ILE A 120 -3.63 8.78 10.78
C ILE A 120 -3.97 7.31 11.01
N THR A 121 -5.01 7.05 11.80
CA THR A 121 -5.45 5.69 12.12
C THR A 121 -6.84 5.44 11.59
N LYS A 122 -7.04 4.26 11.00
CA LYS A 122 -8.35 3.71 10.67
C LYS A 122 -8.46 2.30 11.25
N SER A 123 -9.58 2.01 11.90
CA SER A 123 -9.76 0.75 12.62
C SER A 123 -11.06 0.07 12.23
N SER A 124 -11.11 -1.25 12.43
CA SER A 124 -12.32 -2.06 12.30
C SER A 124 -12.26 -3.22 13.30
N ASP A 125 -13.40 -3.51 13.93
CA ASP A 125 -13.59 -4.79 14.59
C ASP A 125 -13.80 -5.91 13.55
N ALA A 126 -13.55 -7.16 13.97
CA ALA A 126 -13.75 -8.32 13.13
C ALA A 126 -15.24 -8.65 12.95
N SER A 127 -15.64 -8.92 11.72
CA SER A 127 -16.92 -9.55 11.41
C SER A 127 -16.68 -11.06 11.27
N GLY A 128 -16.98 -11.82 12.31
CA GLY A 128 -16.62 -13.23 12.39
C GLY A 128 -15.13 -13.41 12.73
N ASN A 129 -14.35 -13.95 11.79
CA ASN A 129 -12.90 -14.18 11.99
C ASN A 129 -12.03 -13.15 11.27
N VAL A 130 -12.61 -12.16 10.58
CA VAL A 130 -11.87 -11.26 9.70
C VAL A 130 -12.21 -9.81 10.03
N ALA A 131 -11.20 -9.01 10.37
CA ALA A 131 -11.28 -7.56 10.42
C ALA A 131 -10.78 -6.98 9.09
N THR A 132 -11.45 -5.95 8.56
CA THR A 132 -11.10 -5.35 7.27
C THR A 132 -11.06 -3.83 7.37
N VAL A 133 -9.96 -3.23 6.92
CA VAL A 133 -9.82 -1.79 6.76
C VAL A 133 -9.54 -1.47 5.31
N THR A 134 -10.38 -0.62 4.70
CA THR A 134 -10.22 -0.14 3.33
C THR A 134 -10.16 1.38 3.31
N GLN A 135 -9.20 1.94 2.58
CA GLN A 135 -9.12 3.36 2.27
C GLN A 135 -9.03 3.56 0.75
N SER A 136 -9.93 4.39 0.24
CA SER A 136 -9.96 4.79 -1.17
C SER A 136 -9.34 6.18 -1.32
N SER A 137 -8.97 6.55 -2.55
CA SER A 137 -8.36 7.84 -2.88
C SER A 137 -7.12 8.13 -2.04
N VAL A 138 -6.26 7.13 -1.87
CA VAL A 138 -5.01 7.27 -1.10
C VAL A 138 -4.07 8.21 -1.88
N PRO A 139 -3.64 9.34 -1.29
CA PRO A 139 -2.78 10.29 -1.99
C PRO A 139 -1.42 9.66 -2.38
N PRO A 140 -0.79 10.12 -3.47
CA PRO A 140 0.58 9.74 -3.77
C PRO A 140 1.55 10.24 -2.68
N GLY A 141 2.65 9.52 -2.50
CA GLY A 141 3.70 9.88 -1.55
C GLY A 141 4.31 8.67 -0.85
N THR A 142 5.18 8.92 0.13
CA THR A 142 5.87 7.87 0.88
C THR A 142 5.27 7.73 2.27
N TYR A 143 4.98 6.50 2.67
CA TYR A 143 4.28 6.17 3.90
C TYR A 143 5.05 5.17 4.74
N GLN A 144 5.05 5.37 6.06
CA GLN A 144 5.18 4.27 7.01
C GLN A 144 3.77 3.76 7.32
N ILE A 145 3.57 2.44 7.26
CA ILE A 145 2.29 1.78 7.47
C ILE A 145 2.46 0.77 8.60
N LYS A 146 1.72 0.93 9.69
CA LYS A 146 1.65 -0.01 10.80
C LYS A 146 0.26 -0.66 10.80
N MET A 147 0.25 -1.99 10.85
CA MET A 147 -0.94 -2.82 10.96
C MET A 147 -0.86 -3.55 12.30
N ASP A 148 -1.77 -3.25 13.22
CA ASP A 148 -1.75 -3.80 14.58
C ASP A 148 -3.15 -4.10 15.08
N GLY A 149 -3.25 -4.94 16.10
CA GLY A 149 -4.52 -5.23 16.77
C GLY A 149 -4.42 -6.42 17.71
N ASP A 150 -5.59 -6.85 18.17
CA ASP A 150 -5.71 -8.01 19.06
C ASP A 150 -5.96 -9.28 18.23
N ALA A 151 -5.15 -10.30 18.47
CA ALA A 151 -5.38 -11.62 17.93
C ALA A 151 -6.62 -12.25 18.57
N LYS A 152 -7.31 -13.12 17.82
CA LYS A 152 -8.51 -13.79 18.32
C LYS A 152 -8.19 -14.65 19.55
N ASN A 153 -7.09 -15.39 19.49
CA ASN A 153 -6.69 -16.38 20.48
C ASN A 153 -5.27 -16.12 21.00
N GLY A 154 -5.09 -15.13 21.89
CA GLY A 154 -3.80 -14.93 22.58
C GLY A 154 -2.60 -14.94 21.63
N ASP A 155 -1.67 -15.87 21.83
CA ASP A 155 -0.45 -16.03 21.02
C ASP A 155 -0.68 -16.71 19.65
N SER A 156 -1.86 -16.56 19.05
CA SER A 156 -2.17 -17.11 17.73
C SER A 156 -1.50 -16.32 16.60
N THR A 157 -1.19 -17.00 15.50
CA THR A 157 -0.78 -16.36 14.25
C THR A 157 -1.97 -15.66 13.59
N VAL A 158 -1.79 -14.40 13.20
CA VAL A 158 -2.74 -13.61 12.41
C VAL A 158 -2.24 -13.56 10.97
N ASN A 159 -3.12 -13.89 10.02
CA ASN A 159 -2.82 -13.75 8.59
C ASN A 159 -3.29 -12.39 8.09
N LEU A 160 -2.33 -11.54 7.71
CA LEU A 160 -2.59 -10.26 7.08
C LEU A 160 -2.58 -10.41 5.57
N LYS A 161 -3.70 -10.06 4.92
CA LYS A 161 -3.79 -9.91 3.47
C LYS A 161 -3.82 -8.44 3.11
N ILE A 162 -2.77 -7.99 2.43
CA ILE A 162 -2.62 -6.60 1.98
C ILE A 162 -2.96 -6.56 0.50
N THR A 163 -3.86 -5.65 0.11
CA THR A 163 -4.26 -5.44 -1.29
C THR A 163 -4.16 -3.96 -1.64
N ALA A 164 -3.36 -3.66 -2.66
CA ALA A 164 -3.24 -2.33 -3.26
C ALA A 164 -3.86 -2.35 -4.65
N VAL A 165 -4.64 -1.33 -4.98
CA VAL A 165 -5.24 -1.14 -6.31
C VAL A 165 -4.91 0.26 -6.78
N GLN A 166 -4.51 0.36 -8.04
CA GLN A 166 -4.29 1.60 -8.75
C GLN A 166 -4.97 1.51 -10.12
N ARG A 167 -5.41 2.66 -10.65
CA ARG A 167 -5.78 2.77 -12.05
C ARG A 167 -4.83 3.71 -12.78
N ILE A 168 -4.46 3.30 -13.99
CA ILE A 168 -3.65 4.08 -14.92
C ILE A 168 -4.42 4.21 -16.24
N LYS A 169 -4.13 5.25 -17.01
CA LYS A 169 -4.73 5.47 -18.33
C LYS A 169 -3.74 5.02 -19.40
N ALA A 170 -4.20 4.22 -20.36
CA ALA A 170 -3.43 3.92 -21.57
C ALA A 170 -3.26 5.20 -22.39
N ASP A 171 -2.19 5.28 -23.18
CA ASP A 171 -1.95 6.42 -24.04
C ASP A 171 -2.85 6.40 -25.29
N SER A 172 -2.67 7.37 -26.19
CA SER A 172 -3.44 7.47 -27.43
C SER A 172 -3.20 6.33 -28.42
N GLY A 173 -2.09 5.58 -28.26
CA GLY A 173 -1.79 4.37 -29.01
C GLY A 173 -2.34 3.11 -28.35
N GLY A 174 -2.86 3.21 -27.12
CA GLY A 174 -3.32 2.08 -26.33
C GLY A 174 -2.24 1.46 -25.45
N ASP A 175 -1.01 2.00 -25.42
CA ASP A 175 0.06 1.43 -24.62
C ASP A 175 0.02 1.96 -23.18
N PHE A 176 0.41 1.11 -22.23
CA PHE A 176 0.58 1.50 -20.84
C PHE A 176 1.87 0.94 -20.25
N SER A 177 2.46 1.67 -19.31
CA SER A 177 3.60 1.18 -18.53
C SER A 177 3.51 1.66 -17.09
N TYR A 178 3.83 0.76 -16.17
CA TYR A 178 3.89 1.01 -14.75
C TYR A 178 5.24 0.56 -14.22
N SER A 179 5.81 1.27 -13.25
CA SER A 179 7.09 0.91 -12.64
C SER A 179 7.06 1.11 -11.13
N TYR A 180 7.59 0.14 -10.39
CA TYR A 180 7.57 0.13 -8.94
C TYR A 180 8.87 -0.42 -8.37
N ASN A 181 9.50 0.34 -7.46
CA ASN A 181 10.70 -0.11 -6.76
C ASN A 181 10.31 -0.99 -5.56
N THR A 182 10.87 -2.20 -5.50
CA THR A 182 10.46 -3.22 -4.51
C THR A 182 11.14 -3.08 -3.15
N LYS A 183 11.99 -2.08 -2.92
CA LYS A 183 12.77 -1.94 -1.67
C LYS A 183 11.92 -1.90 -0.40
N ALA A 184 10.71 -1.36 -0.48
CA ALA A 184 9.79 -1.18 0.64
C ALA A 184 8.81 -2.34 0.87
N VAL A 185 8.81 -3.38 0.02
CA VAL A 185 7.88 -4.52 0.13
C VAL A 185 8.63 -5.78 0.57
N PRO A 186 8.00 -6.68 1.34
CA PRO A 186 8.67 -7.89 1.80
C PRO A 186 8.94 -8.85 0.64
N PRO A 187 9.99 -9.69 0.73
CA PRO A 187 10.13 -10.83 -0.18
C PRO A 187 8.97 -11.81 0.02
N GLY A 188 8.60 -12.54 -1.03
CA GLY A 188 7.50 -13.49 -1.00
C GLY A 188 6.71 -13.54 -2.29
N ASP A 189 5.54 -14.16 -2.21
CA ASP A 189 4.64 -14.36 -3.33
C ASP A 189 3.59 -13.26 -3.41
N PHE A 190 3.50 -12.61 -4.57
CA PHE A 190 2.52 -11.57 -4.88
C PHE A 190 1.57 -12.07 -5.96
N LYS A 191 0.27 -11.79 -5.79
CA LYS A 191 -0.71 -11.90 -6.87
C LYS A 191 -0.84 -10.52 -7.52
N VAL A 192 -0.51 -10.43 -8.80
CA VAL A 192 -0.58 -9.22 -9.61
C VAL A 192 -1.66 -9.42 -10.66
N SER A 193 -2.67 -8.56 -10.67
CA SER A 193 -3.76 -8.54 -11.65
C SER A 193 -3.70 -7.25 -12.44
N VAL A 194 -3.75 -7.35 -13.77
CA VAL A 194 -3.75 -6.21 -14.70
C VAL A 194 -4.90 -6.42 -15.67
N GLY A 195 -5.87 -5.50 -15.68
CA GLY A 195 -7.07 -5.62 -16.52
C GLY A 195 -7.82 -6.94 -16.30
N GLY A 196 -7.85 -7.44 -15.06
CA GLY A 196 -8.49 -8.71 -14.70
C GLY A 196 -7.64 -9.98 -14.92
N THR A 197 -6.55 -9.90 -15.68
CA THR A 197 -5.64 -11.05 -15.88
C THR A 197 -4.63 -11.13 -14.73
N THR A 198 -4.64 -12.25 -14.00
CA THR A 198 -3.83 -12.43 -12.77
C THR A 198 -2.64 -13.36 -12.97
N ARG A 199 -1.47 -12.96 -12.46
CA ARG A 199 -0.24 -13.77 -12.40
C ARG A 199 0.35 -13.77 -10.99
N LYS A 200 1.06 -14.84 -10.66
CA LYS A 200 1.90 -14.91 -9.46
C LYS A 200 3.29 -14.37 -9.79
N VAL A 201 3.83 -13.50 -8.93
CA VAL A 201 5.19 -12.96 -9.02
C VAL A 201 5.89 -13.24 -7.70
N THR A 202 7.03 -13.91 -7.72
CA THR A 202 7.81 -14.21 -6.52
C THR A 202 9.00 -13.25 -6.40
N LEU A 203 8.99 -12.40 -5.37
CA LEU A 203 10.07 -11.48 -5.05
C LEU A 203 11.08 -12.17 -4.13
N LYS A 204 12.29 -12.42 -4.64
CA LYS A 204 13.36 -13.06 -3.85
C LYS A 204 13.97 -12.07 -2.86
N GLY A 205 14.32 -12.55 -1.68
CA GLY A 205 15.11 -11.77 -0.72
C GLY A 205 16.49 -11.41 -1.29
N LYS A 206 17.15 -10.42 -0.71
CA LYS A 206 18.53 -10.08 -1.08
C LYS A 206 19.44 -11.21 -0.61
N THR A 207 19.97 -12.00 -1.54
CA THR A 207 21.07 -12.91 -1.24
C THR A 207 22.29 -12.05 -0.93
N LEU A 208 22.70 -12.01 0.34
CA LEU A 208 24.02 -11.51 0.69
C LEU A 208 25.01 -12.46 0.02
N ALA A 209 25.71 -11.98 -1.00
CA ALA A 209 26.79 -12.75 -1.61
C ALA A 209 27.84 -12.99 -0.52
N ILE A 210 27.86 -14.22 0.02
CA ILE A 210 28.98 -14.69 0.81
C ILE A 210 30.09 -14.88 -0.22
N THR A 211 30.99 -13.90 -0.31
CA THR A 211 32.25 -14.04 -1.03
C THR A 211 32.92 -15.31 -0.49
N PRO A 212 33.15 -16.36 -1.31
CA PRO A 212 33.92 -17.50 -0.86
C PRO A 212 35.34 -17.00 -0.60
N ALA A 213 35.72 -16.90 0.68
CA ALA A 213 37.13 -16.88 1.03
C ALA A 213 37.75 -18.16 0.46
N HIS A 214 38.93 -17.99 -0.13
CA HIS A 214 39.68 -19.00 -0.88
C HIS A 214 39.73 -20.39 -0.22
N PRO A 215 39.87 -21.49 -1.01
CA PRO A 215 39.96 -22.85 -0.47
C PRO A 215 41.29 -23.01 0.27
N LEU A 216 41.22 -23.39 1.55
CA LEU A 216 42.32 -24.08 2.23
C LEU A 216 42.00 -25.57 2.20
N GLU A 217 42.94 -26.33 1.65
CA GLU A 217 42.92 -27.79 1.61
C GLU A 217 42.92 -28.39 3.02
N GLU A 218 42.08 -29.43 3.16
CA GLU A 218 42.31 -30.68 3.89
C GLU A 218 43.06 -30.63 5.24
N ILE A 219 42.34 -30.89 6.35
CA ILE A 219 42.76 -31.89 7.35
C ILE A 219 41.50 -32.63 7.88
N GLU A 220 41.55 -33.96 7.76
CA GLU A 220 40.61 -34.95 8.25
C GLU A 220 40.64 -35.18 9.78
N THR A 221 39.47 -35.53 10.33
CA THR A 221 39.21 -36.45 11.45
C THR A 221 39.68 -36.11 12.89
N VAL A 222 38.76 -36.14 13.86
CA VAL A 222 38.66 -37.13 14.97
C VAL A 222 37.33 -36.95 15.73
N THR A 223 36.83 -38.10 16.17
CA THR A 223 35.51 -38.53 16.63
C THR A 223 35.07 -38.09 18.05
N GLU A 224 33.74 -38.04 18.21
CA GLU A 224 32.92 -38.56 19.34
C GLU A 224 32.87 -37.91 20.74
N LYS A 225 31.59 -37.68 21.13
CA LYS A 225 30.93 -37.98 22.42
C LYS A 225 30.66 -36.84 23.44
N ASN A 226 29.40 -36.42 23.40
CA ASN A 226 28.38 -36.44 24.47
C ASN A 226 28.47 -35.55 25.72
N SER A 227 27.27 -35.06 26.09
CA SER A 227 26.81 -34.67 27.43
C SER A 227 27.46 -33.43 28.04
N SER A 228 26.79 -32.33 28.33
CA SER A 228 25.51 -32.07 29.03
C SER A 228 25.86 -31.12 30.16
N GLU A 229 25.17 -29.98 30.24
CA GLU A 229 24.81 -29.30 31.50
C GLU A 229 25.99 -28.75 32.36
N ILE A 230 25.89 -27.74 33.22
CA ILE A 230 24.92 -26.74 33.69
C ILE A 230 25.75 -25.91 34.66
N ARG A 231 25.59 -24.57 34.66
CA ARG A 231 25.90 -23.63 35.78
C ARG A 231 27.38 -23.64 36.26
N GLU A 232 27.94 -22.67 36.97
CA GLU A 232 27.50 -21.53 37.77
C GLU A 232 28.75 -20.67 38.05
N LYS A 233 28.54 -19.46 38.59
CA LYS A 233 29.47 -18.47 39.17
C LYS A 233 29.78 -17.27 38.27
N MET A 234 29.12 -16.13 38.46
CA MET A 234 29.09 -15.26 39.66
C MET A 234 30.45 -14.61 39.91
N GLU A 235 30.50 -13.32 39.59
CA GLU A 235 31.16 -12.23 40.30
C GLU A 235 32.60 -12.44 40.79
N ASN A 236 33.53 -11.71 40.17
CA ASN A 236 34.58 -11.01 40.90
C ASN A 236 34.94 -9.68 40.23
N ASN A 237 34.27 -8.63 40.71
CA ASN A 237 34.85 -7.42 41.32
C ASN A 237 36.31 -7.13 40.94
N THR A 238 36.60 -5.91 40.46
CA THR A 238 37.43 -4.93 41.19
C THR A 238 37.36 -3.57 40.49
N GLU A 239 36.83 -2.57 41.17
CA GLU A 239 37.05 -1.14 40.91
C GLU A 239 38.45 -0.71 41.37
N ALA A 240 39.11 0.14 40.59
CA ALA A 240 40.11 1.14 41.01
C ALA A 240 40.34 2.06 39.78
N VAL A 241 39.65 3.19 39.65
CA VAL A 241 39.91 4.51 40.26
C VAL A 241 41.27 5.09 39.86
N LEU A 242 41.22 6.38 39.46
CA LEU A 242 42.26 7.39 39.25
C LEU A 242 42.68 7.61 37.78
N ASN A 243 42.80 8.82 37.25
CA ASN A 243 42.23 10.15 37.49
C ASN A 243 42.88 11.06 36.43
N SER A 244 42.27 12.22 36.20
CA SER A 244 42.90 13.47 35.70
C SER A 244 43.10 13.59 34.19
N ASP A 245 42.38 14.50 33.51
CA ASP A 245 42.65 15.96 33.40
C ASP A 245 43.94 16.19 32.59
N GLN A 246 44.05 17.06 31.58
CA GLN A 246 43.33 18.26 31.19
C GLN A 246 43.92 18.76 29.83
N ASP A 247 43.19 19.66 29.17
CA ASP A 247 43.64 20.72 28.24
C ASP A 247 44.23 20.34 26.87
N SER A 248 43.65 20.76 25.73
CA SER A 248 43.32 22.10 25.19
C SER A 248 44.53 22.87 24.63
N GLU A 249 44.62 22.95 23.30
CA GLU A 249 45.04 24.09 22.45
C GLU A 249 45.16 23.57 21.01
N ASN A 250 44.28 23.90 20.05
CA ASN A 250 44.00 25.16 19.34
C ASN A 250 45.05 25.57 18.28
N VAL A 251 44.50 26.11 17.18
CA VAL A 251 45.10 26.95 16.11
C VAL A 251 45.51 26.27 14.78
N GLU A 252 44.55 26.35 13.85
CA GLU A 252 44.58 26.95 12.48
C GLU A 252 45.79 26.77 11.56
N HIS A 253 45.51 26.43 10.28
CA HIS A 253 45.78 27.30 9.12
C HIS A 253 45.00 26.84 7.85
N GLU A 254 44.31 27.81 7.24
CA GLU A 254 43.75 27.85 5.87
C GLU A 254 44.85 27.61 4.79
N GLU A 255 44.60 27.15 3.56
CA GLU A 255 43.82 27.80 2.50
C GLU A 255 43.48 26.86 1.29
N VAL A 256 42.23 26.99 0.81
CA VAL A 256 41.78 27.30 -0.57
C VAL A 256 42.14 26.39 -1.77
N HIS A 257 41.12 25.70 -2.33
CA HIS A 257 40.64 26.00 -3.69
C HIS A 257 39.17 25.61 -3.93
N LYS A 258 38.52 26.44 -4.75
CA LYS A 258 37.10 26.80 -4.78
C LYS A 258 36.47 26.29 -6.08
N SER A 259 35.26 25.74 -6.02
CA SER A 259 34.29 25.85 -7.13
C SER A 259 32.87 25.83 -6.59
N GLN A 260 32.11 26.85 -6.99
CA GLN A 260 30.79 27.21 -6.48
C GLN A 260 29.73 26.91 -7.57
N PRO A 261 28.51 26.47 -7.21
CA PRO A 261 27.45 26.15 -8.16
C PRO A 261 26.71 27.41 -8.66
N VAL A 262 26.29 27.37 -9.93
CA VAL A 262 25.50 28.42 -10.59
C VAL A 262 24.04 28.37 -10.14
N LYS A 263 23.50 29.52 -9.71
CA LYS A 263 22.12 29.76 -9.30
C LYS A 263 21.33 30.42 -10.45
N PRO A 264 20.15 29.92 -10.88
CA PRO A 264 19.30 30.66 -11.80
C PRO A 264 18.45 31.72 -11.07
N GLN A 265 18.24 32.86 -11.73
CA GLN A 265 17.40 33.99 -11.28
C GLN A 265 15.89 33.73 -11.45
N PRO A 266 15.02 34.46 -10.71
CA PRO A 266 13.57 34.25 -10.73
C PRO A 266 12.90 34.96 -11.92
N VAL A 267 12.00 34.25 -12.60
CA VAL A 267 11.07 34.84 -13.57
C VAL A 267 9.74 35.08 -12.88
N GLU A 268 9.38 36.35 -12.72
CA GLU A 268 8.07 36.82 -12.31
C GLU A 268 7.06 36.54 -13.44
N LYS A 269 6.04 35.72 -13.18
CA LYS A 269 4.79 35.73 -13.95
C LYS A 269 3.63 35.84 -12.98
N SER A 270 3.08 37.05 -12.95
CA SER A 270 1.83 37.42 -12.29
C SER A 270 0.64 36.71 -12.96
N GLY A 271 -0.15 36.04 -12.13
CA GLY A 271 -1.37 35.35 -12.52
C GLY A 271 -1.63 34.18 -11.58
N LEU A 272 -2.46 34.40 -10.55
CA LEU A 272 -2.94 33.30 -9.70
C LEU A 272 -3.64 32.28 -10.61
N PRO A 273 -3.23 31.00 -10.60
CA PRO A 273 -3.95 29.98 -11.34
C PRO A 273 -5.36 29.88 -10.76
N VAL A 274 -6.35 29.81 -11.64
CA VAL A 274 -7.78 29.80 -11.32
C VAL A 274 -8.10 28.72 -10.25
N ASP A 275 -7.32 27.63 -10.22
CA ASP A 275 -7.40 26.54 -9.25
C ASP A 275 -7.13 26.98 -7.80
N THR A 276 -6.27 27.96 -7.54
CA THR A 276 -6.00 28.44 -6.19
C THR A 276 -7.20 29.18 -5.60
N VAL A 277 -7.99 29.87 -6.43
CA VAL A 277 -9.19 30.59 -5.99
C VAL A 277 -10.33 29.62 -5.66
N TYR A 278 -10.51 28.56 -6.45
CA TYR A 278 -11.52 27.53 -6.19
C TYR A 278 -11.19 26.67 -4.96
N MET A 279 -9.91 26.36 -4.75
CA MET A 279 -9.45 25.64 -3.55
C MET A 279 -9.66 26.45 -2.28
N LEU A 280 -9.39 27.76 -2.31
CA LEU A 280 -9.60 28.64 -1.16
C LEU A 280 -11.09 28.83 -0.84
N GLY A 281 -11.94 28.97 -1.87
CA GLY A 281 -13.39 29.05 -1.71
C GLY A 281 -14.01 27.76 -1.15
N GLY A 282 -13.56 26.60 -1.62
CA GLY A 282 -14.02 25.30 -1.14
C GLY A 282 -13.64 25.01 0.32
N MET A 283 -12.44 25.43 0.74
CA MET A 283 -11.98 25.21 2.12
C MET A 283 -12.75 26.05 3.14
N VAL A 284 -13.14 27.28 2.78
CA VAL A 284 -13.97 28.15 3.62
C VAL A 284 -15.40 27.60 3.76
N ALA A 285 -15.98 27.08 2.67
CA ALA A 285 -17.30 26.46 2.71
C ALA A 285 -17.32 25.19 3.58
N ALA A 286 -16.30 24.35 3.50
CA ALA A 286 -16.18 23.14 4.33
C ALA A 286 -16.04 23.47 5.82
N LEU A 287 -15.28 24.52 6.17
CA LEU A 287 -15.16 25.01 7.55
C LEU A 287 -16.49 25.55 8.09
N LEU A 288 -17.27 26.28 7.27
CA LEU A 288 -18.59 26.77 7.66
C LEU A 288 -19.59 25.63 7.91
N ILE A 289 -19.55 24.57 7.10
CA ILE A 289 -20.39 23.38 7.30
C ILE A 289 -20.01 22.66 8.59
N LEU A 290 -18.72 22.50 8.89
CA LEU A 290 -18.24 21.89 10.13
C LEU A 290 -18.64 22.70 11.38
N ILE A 291 -18.57 24.03 11.32
CA ILE A 291 -18.99 24.90 12.42
C ILE A 291 -20.51 24.86 12.62
N LEU A 292 -21.30 24.79 11.55
CA LEU A 292 -22.75 24.63 11.64
C LEU A 292 -23.16 23.25 12.19
N TYR A 293 -22.39 22.21 11.86
CA TYR A 293 -22.65 20.85 12.34
C TYR A 293 -22.25 20.66 13.81
N SER A 294 -21.18 21.32 14.28
CA SER A 294 -20.73 21.24 15.68
C SER A 294 -21.66 21.97 16.66
N LYS A 295 -22.43 22.96 16.20
CA LYS A 295 -23.43 23.67 17.02
C LYS A 295 -24.78 22.95 17.15
N ARG A 296 -24.95 21.78 16.51
CA ARG A 296 -26.19 20.99 16.53
C ARG A 296 -26.13 19.75 17.41
N LYS A 297 -25.10 19.62 18.25
CA LYS A 297 -25.03 18.62 19.33
C LYS A 297 -24.97 19.30 20.68
#